data_AF-A0A658NJJ3-F1
#
_entry.id   AF-A0A658NJJ3-F1
#
_cell.length_a   1.000
_cell.length_b   1.000
_cell.length_c   1.000
_cell.angle_alpha   90.00
_cell.angle_beta   90.00
_cell.angle_gamma   90.00
#
_symmetry.space_group_name_H-M   'P 1'
#
loop_
_entity.id
_entity.type
_entity.pdbx_description
1 polymer ?
#
loop_
_entity_poly.entity_id
_entity_poly.type
_entity_poly.pdbx_seq_one_letter_code
_entity_poly.pdbx_strand_id
1 'polypeptide(L)'
;KVVFSIFSENMDVAHWQELATAVADELNSGTEGVIIPHGTDTLGFTSAALSFMLGDVPKPIVMVGAQRSSDRPSSDSYGNL
;
A
#
# COMPACT_ATOMS: atom_id res chain seq x y z
N LYS A 1 -9.14 1.51 6.68
CA LYS A 1 -10.01 2.05 5.61
C LYS A 1 -9.79 1.21 4.35
N VAL A 2 -10.83 0.81 3.61
CA VAL A 2 -10.66 0.17 2.29
C VAL A 2 -10.69 1.28 1.23
N VAL A 3 -9.62 1.43 0.45
CA VAL A 3 -9.54 2.40 -0.66
C VAL A 3 -10.09 1.76 -1.93
N PHE A 4 -9.55 0.59 -2.29
CA PHE A 4 -10.03 -0.24 -3.41
C PHE A 4 -9.68 -1.71 -3.17
N SER A 5 -10.26 -2.60 -3.98
CA SER A 5 -9.95 -4.03 -4.01
C SER A 5 -9.77 -4.47 -5.47
N ILE A 6 -8.51 -4.52 -5.92
CA ILE A 6 -8.11 -4.83 -7.29
C ILE A 6 -6.84 -5.70 -7.25
N PHE A 7 -6.58 -6.43 -8.34
CA PHE A 7 -5.29 -7.10 -8.52
C PHE A 7 -4.19 -6.07 -8.82
N SER A 8 -2.96 -6.33 -8.35
CA SER A 8 -1.78 -5.49 -8.60
C SER A 8 -1.55 -5.25 -10.10
N GLU A 9 -1.85 -6.25 -10.92
CA GLU A 9 -1.73 -6.21 -12.39
C GLU A 9 -2.63 -5.16 -13.03
N ASN A 10 -3.74 -4.79 -12.37
CA ASN A 10 -4.72 -3.83 -12.86
C ASN A 10 -4.54 -2.43 -12.26
N MET A 11 -3.51 -2.21 -11.45
CA MET A 11 -3.21 -0.89 -10.94
C MET A 11 -2.67 0.01 -12.05
N ASP A 12 -3.12 1.26 -12.04
CA ASP A 12 -2.66 2.30 -12.96
C ASP A 12 -2.36 3.62 -12.23
N VAL A 13 -2.03 4.64 -13.00
CA VAL A 13 -1.68 5.98 -12.48
C VAL A 13 -2.81 6.61 -11.67
N ALA A 14 -4.08 6.40 -12.07
CA ALA A 14 -5.22 6.98 -11.35
C ALA A 14 -5.35 6.35 -9.95
N HIS A 15 -5.13 5.04 -9.85
CA HIS A 15 -5.11 4.35 -8.55
C HIS A 15 -3.97 4.84 -7.66
N TRP A 16 -2.80 5.15 -8.22
CA TRP A 16 -1.69 5.72 -7.44
C TRP A 16 -2.02 7.11 -6.89
N GLN A 17 -2.67 7.95 -7.69
CA GLN A 17 -3.11 9.28 -7.26
C GLN A 17 -4.13 9.19 -6.13
N GLU A 18 -5.14 8.33 -6.29
CA GLU A 18 -6.16 8.10 -5.26
C GLU A 18 -5.55 7.55 -3.97
N LEU A 19 -4.63 6.59 -4.08
CA LEU A 19 -3.92 6.03 -2.92
C LEU A 19 -3.06 7.10 -2.22
N ALA A 20 -2.34 7.95 -2.96
CA ALA A 20 -1.55 9.03 -2.39
C ALA A 20 -2.44 10.03 -1.62
N THR A 21 -3.60 10.41 -2.17
CA THR A 21 -4.58 11.25 -1.46
C THR A 21 -5.07 10.57 -0.19
N ALA A 22 -5.44 9.28 -0.25
CA ALA A 22 -5.92 8.55 0.91
C ALA A 22 -4.86 8.44 2.02
N VAL A 23 -3.60 8.23 1.66
CA VAL A 23 -2.47 8.20 2.61
C VAL A 23 -2.25 9.57 3.23
N ALA A 24 -2.25 10.64 2.43
CA ALA A 24 -2.07 11.99 2.94
C ALA A 24 -3.19 12.38 3.93
N ASP A 25 -4.44 12.04 3.62
CA ASP A 25 -5.58 12.28 4.51
C ASP A 25 -5.41 11.55 5.86
N GLU A 26 -4.99 10.28 5.83
CA GLU A 26 -4.79 9.48 7.03
C GLU A 26 -3.65 10.07 7.89
N LEU A 27 -2.56 10.49 7.27
CA LEU A 27 -1.42 11.10 7.97
C LEU A 27 -1.79 12.45 8.61
N ASN A 28 -2.59 13.26 7.91
CA ASN A 28 -3.09 14.55 8.37
C ASN A 28 -4.16 14.40 9.47
N SER A 29 -4.86 13.27 9.52
CA SER A 29 -5.81 12.95 10.60
C SER A 29 -5.15 12.66 11.95
N GLY A 30 -3.82 12.54 11.99
CA GLY A 30 -3.05 12.37 13.22
C GLY A 30 -2.55 10.94 13.47
N THR A 31 -2.68 10.02 12.52
CA THR A 31 -2.12 8.65 12.66
C THR A 31 -0.60 8.64 12.82
N GLU A 32 -0.04 7.61 13.45
CA GLU A 32 1.41 7.49 13.64
C GLU A 32 2.13 6.91 12.43
N GLY A 33 1.39 6.33 11.47
CA GLY A 33 1.92 5.75 10.25
C GLY A 33 0.82 5.04 9.46
N VAL A 34 1.17 4.56 8.26
CA VAL A 34 0.23 3.89 7.36
C VAL A 34 0.82 2.56 6.88
N ILE A 35 0.04 1.49 6.98
CA ILE A 35 0.34 0.19 6.37
C ILE A 35 -0.58 -0.01 5.17
N ILE A 36 0.00 -0.35 4.02
CA ILE A 36 -0.71 -0.51 2.75
C ILE A 36 -0.56 -1.96 2.27
N PRO A 37 -1.57 -2.81 2.48
CA PRO A 37 -1.63 -4.12 1.84
C PRO A 37 -1.76 -3.97 0.33
N HIS A 38 -0.91 -4.67 -0.41
CA HIS A 38 -0.80 -4.56 -1.85
C HIS A 38 -0.44 -5.90 -2.49
N GLY A 39 -0.87 -6.12 -3.73
CA GLY A 39 -0.45 -7.29 -4.52
C GLY A 39 1.03 -7.20 -4.92
N THR A 40 1.70 -8.34 -5.11
CA THR A 40 3.17 -8.38 -5.21
C THR A 40 3.71 -7.92 -6.57
N ASP A 41 2.96 -8.06 -7.67
CA ASP A 41 3.46 -7.81 -9.03
C ASP A 41 3.90 -6.36 -9.26
N THR A 42 3.10 -5.41 -8.76
CA THR A 42 3.33 -3.98 -8.94
C THR A 42 3.66 -3.25 -7.64
N LEU A 43 3.89 -3.97 -6.53
CA LEU A 43 4.23 -3.39 -5.23
C LEU A 43 5.40 -2.39 -5.35
N GLY A 44 6.47 -2.76 -6.07
CA GLY A 44 7.62 -1.90 -6.27
C GLY A 44 7.31 -0.62 -7.06
N PHE A 45 6.48 -0.72 -8.11
CA PHE A 45 6.05 0.42 -8.92
C PHE A 45 5.18 1.38 -8.11
N THR A 46 4.19 0.86 -7.39
CA THR A 46 3.33 1.66 -6.51
C THR A 46 4.14 2.32 -5.40
N SER A 47 5.08 1.59 -4.78
CA SER A 47 5.97 2.15 -3.74
C SER A 47 6.78 3.33 -4.27
N ALA A 48 7.37 3.19 -5.46
CA ALA A 48 8.12 4.26 -6.10
C ALA A 48 7.21 5.45 -6.44
N ALA A 49 6.04 5.22 -7.03
CA ALA A 49 5.08 6.28 -7.36
C ALA A 49 4.68 7.08 -6.11
N LEU A 50 4.32 6.41 -5.02
CA LEU A 50 3.96 7.06 -3.76
C LEU A 50 5.12 7.86 -3.15
N SER A 51 6.35 7.33 -3.23
CA SER A 51 7.53 8.04 -2.70
C SER A 51 7.74 9.41 -3.36
N PHE A 52 7.46 9.53 -4.66
CA PHE A 52 7.54 10.80 -5.37
C PHE A 52 6.30 11.68 -5.17
N MET A 53 5.11 11.08 -5.11
CA MET A 53 3.85 11.82 -4.95
C MET A 53 3.70 12.46 -3.55
N LEU A 54 4.15 11.77 -2.50
CA LEU A 54 3.99 12.21 -1.12
C LEU A 54 5.15 13.11 -0.65
N GLY A 55 6.32 13.01 -1.29
CA GLY A 55 7.51 13.77 -0.93
C GLY A 55 8.02 13.44 0.48
N ASP A 56 8.53 14.44 1.18
CA ASP A 56 9.05 14.27 2.54
C ASP A 56 7.89 14.10 3.54
N VAL A 57 7.70 12.85 3.99
CA VAL A 57 6.71 12.47 5.00
C VAL A 57 7.42 12.15 6.32
N PRO A 58 7.07 12.80 7.44
CA PRO A 58 7.74 12.59 8.73
C PRO A 58 7.33 11.29 9.46
N LYS A 59 6.35 10.57 8.91
CA LYS A 59 5.73 9.37 9.49
C LYS A 59 5.94 8.17 8.57
N PRO A 60 6.09 6.95 9.12
CA PRO A 60 6.32 5.75 8.32
C PRO A 60 5.12 5.39 7.44
N ILE A 61 5.41 5.02 6.19
CA ILE A 61 4.47 4.40 5.25
C ILE A 61 5.09 3.08 4.83
N VAL A 62 4.40 1.97 5.09
CA VAL A 62 4.91 0.61 4.86
C VAL A 62 4.01 -0.11 3.87
N MET A 63 4.60 -0.57 2.77
CA MET A 63 3.94 -1.42 1.78
C MET A 63 4.14 -2.88 2.18
N VAL A 64 3.07 -3.66 2.24
CA VAL A 64 3.12 -5.09 2.59
C VAL A 64 2.38 -5.92 1.55
N GLY A 65 2.88 -7.13 1.28
CA GLY A 65 2.26 -8.08 0.38
C GLY A 65 2.50 -9.51 0.88
N ALA A 66 1.90 -10.50 0.20
CA ALA A 66 2.12 -11.91 0.50
C ALA A 66 2.32 -12.69 -0.80
N GLN A 67 3.38 -13.49 -0.88
CA GLN A 67 3.64 -14.33 -2.06
C GLN A 67 2.77 -15.58 -2.08
N ARG A 68 2.29 -16.01 -0.91
CA ARG A 68 1.35 -17.12 -0.78
C ARG A 68 0.02 -16.60 -0.30
N SER A 69 -1.03 -16.99 -1.02
CA SER A 69 -2.41 -16.67 -0.71
C SER A 69 -2.72 -16.87 0.78
N SER A 70 -3.45 -15.93 1.37
CA SER A 70 -3.73 -15.82 2.80
C SER A 70 -4.60 -16.95 3.36
N ASP A 71 -5.32 -17.65 2.50
CA ASP A 71 -6.12 -18.83 2.84
C ASP A 71 -5.28 -20.09 3.09
N ARG A 72 -3.98 -20.06 2.77
CA ARG A 72 -3.09 -21.21 2.92
C ARG A 72 -2.43 -21.25 4.31
N PRO A 73 -2.33 -22.41 4.96
CA PRO A 73 -1.57 -22.56 6.21
C PRO A 73 -0.09 -22.17 6.11
N SER A 74 0.48 -22.22 4.90
CA SER A 74 1.86 -21.84 4.60
C SER A 74 2.02 -20.38 4.18
N SER A 75 0.96 -19.57 4.30
CA SER A 75 0.97 -18.16 3.92
C SER A 75 1.99 -17.35 4.73
N ASP A 76 2.62 -16.40 4.06
CA ASP A 76 3.46 -15.35 4.64
C ASP A 76 2.66 -14.10 5.04
N SER A 77 1.37 -14.02 4.70
CA SER A 77 0.53 -12.83 4.96
C SER A 77 0.49 -12.39 6.42
N TYR A 78 0.37 -13.32 7.37
CA TYR A 78 0.38 -13.01 8.80
C TYR A 78 1.77 -12.58 9.31
N GLY A 79 2.85 -13.14 8.75
CA GLY A 79 4.21 -12.79 9.16
C GLY A 79 4.68 -11.44 8.62
N ASN A 80 4.10 -11.00 7.50
CA ASN A 80 4.44 -9.74 6.85
C ASN A 80 3.64 -8.54 7.38
N LEU A 81 2.57 -8.78 8.15
CA LEU A 81 1.70 -7.75 8.74
C LEU A 81 2.03 -7.51 10.22
#